data_AF-A0A7Y1YG10-F1
#
_entry.id   AF-A0A7Y1YG10-F1
#
_cell.length_a   1.000
_cell.length_b   1.000
_cell.length_c   1.000
_cell.angle_alpha   90.00
_cell.angle_beta   90.00
_cell.angle_gamma   90.00
#
_symmetry.space_group_name_H-M   'P 1'
#
loop_
_entity.id
_entity.type
_entity.pdbx_description
1 polymer ?
#
loop_
_entity_poly.entity_id
_entity_poly.type
_entity_poly.pdbx_seq_one_letter_code
_entity_poly.pdbx_strand_id
1 'polypeptide(L)'
;MSRIFTFLVCLFSFTALSAQSEMIIEPTDVGILNQTIFGDTTATGERMDPERVYVLRRGAPYLLSESMRWGGFHLRIKAEEGDGPRPLILFNVDAGGSTLAQLFRLDDGADFTISGLHITCRDILGNSVNRAIRLSGDKGTVRVDDCIIEEAGQSGFRLNADSVKLFVTNSIINRIGNPVNPNNGRFMDNRGHPIDSIWIENCVVYNLTSRFYRPGSGALLHNGIFNQNTVYNTGQQGMTLGEIDNVTITNNIIANQVFLGYDTSGVQYQVEIDTFDAATDAITIENNNIYVEDQIVAAIPAVNSDGDSLMALTEDALFGPTLSEALSLTASPTTNISEELAFNDPPPVPTEFINANAVDTSGADDGIDNAGPWDFSDLAPDANYSLVGAQDIDRYTEYHDFSYPESAASFTAGTAGQPLGADLSKLGTDVDEDYFITDNILYYPNPVRETLFIQNLDKAELSSISIYNLAGQLLLQRKVEAINARFELGELPSGTYVLTVLDRVGKVSSRKLIKR
;
A
#
# COMPACT_ATOMS: atom_id res chain seq x y z
N MET A 1 17.67 24.24 -70.03
CA MET A 1 17.32 24.56 -68.62
C MET A 1 16.61 23.36 -68.02
N SER A 2 17.37 22.50 -67.35
CA SER A 2 16.86 21.31 -66.65
C SER A 2 16.67 21.68 -65.18
N ARG A 3 15.45 21.53 -64.64
CA ARG A 3 15.17 21.73 -63.21
C ARG A 3 15.24 20.37 -62.52
N ILE A 4 16.29 20.22 -61.72
CA ILE A 4 16.52 19.11 -60.79
C ILE A 4 15.58 19.30 -59.60
N PHE A 5 14.75 18.28 -59.30
CA PHE A 5 14.02 18.19 -58.05
C PHE A 5 14.84 17.33 -57.08
N THR A 6 15.39 17.95 -56.05
CA THR A 6 16.08 17.27 -54.95
C THR A 6 15.03 16.69 -54.00
N PHE A 7 14.96 15.36 -53.91
CA PHE A 7 14.16 14.66 -52.92
C PHE A 7 14.98 14.58 -51.61
N LEU A 8 14.54 15.32 -50.59
CA LEU A 8 15.11 15.27 -49.26
C LEU A 8 14.55 14.03 -48.55
N VAL A 9 15.36 12.98 -48.41
CA VAL A 9 15.01 11.81 -47.58
C VAL A 9 15.29 12.18 -46.13
N CYS A 10 14.25 12.53 -45.37
CA CYS A 10 14.33 12.59 -43.92
C CYS A 10 14.46 11.15 -43.40
N LEU A 11 15.66 10.78 -42.93
CA LEU A 11 15.82 9.62 -42.06
C LEU A 11 15.07 9.91 -40.75
N PHE A 12 13.90 9.32 -40.58
CA PHE A 12 13.32 9.13 -39.26
C PHE A 12 14.15 8.06 -38.54
N SER A 13 15.00 8.49 -37.63
CA SER A 13 15.54 7.63 -36.58
C SER A 13 14.37 7.15 -35.74
N PHE A 14 13.90 5.92 -36.00
CA PHE A 14 13.06 5.19 -35.07
C PHE A 14 13.87 4.96 -33.80
N THR A 15 13.65 5.77 -32.77
CA THR A 15 13.96 5.36 -31.41
C THR A 15 13.12 4.12 -31.16
N ALA A 16 13.77 2.96 -31.02
CA ALA A 16 13.08 1.76 -30.58
C ALA A 16 12.38 2.10 -29.27
N LEU A 17 11.05 2.04 -29.27
CA LEU A 17 10.30 1.87 -28.04
C LEU A 17 10.88 0.60 -27.42
N SER A 18 11.68 0.73 -26.36
CA SER A 18 12.10 -0.44 -25.61
C SER A 18 10.83 -0.99 -24.97
N ALA A 19 10.33 -2.11 -25.51
CA ALA A 19 9.32 -2.89 -24.81
C ALA A 19 9.94 -3.30 -23.47
N GLN A 20 9.16 -3.19 -22.40
CA GLN A 20 9.55 -3.70 -21.09
C GLN A 20 9.96 -5.18 -21.24
N SER A 21 11.22 -5.52 -20.95
CA SER A 21 11.67 -6.91 -21.08
C SER A 21 11.49 -7.64 -19.75
N GLU A 22 10.85 -8.81 -19.82
CA GLU A 22 10.67 -9.67 -18.65
C GLU A 22 11.84 -10.66 -18.54
N MET A 23 12.31 -10.88 -17.31
CA MET A 23 13.28 -11.90 -16.96
C MET A 23 12.73 -12.74 -15.83
N ILE A 24 12.47 -14.01 -16.12
CA ILE A 24 12.10 -14.99 -15.11
C ILE A 24 13.32 -15.31 -14.24
N ILE A 25 13.16 -15.27 -12.92
CA ILE A 25 14.17 -15.72 -11.96
C ILE A 25 13.76 -17.10 -11.46
N GLU A 26 14.55 -18.11 -11.79
CA GLU A 26 14.30 -19.47 -11.29
C GLU A 26 14.70 -19.59 -9.80
N PRO A 27 13.90 -20.23 -8.94
CA PRO A 27 14.12 -20.32 -7.50
C PRO A 27 15.15 -21.41 -7.14
N THR A 28 16.43 -21.19 -7.47
CA THR A 28 17.47 -22.24 -7.34
C THR A 28 18.20 -22.22 -6.00
N ASP A 29 18.68 -21.05 -5.58
CA ASP A 29 19.65 -20.91 -4.49
C ASP A 29 19.30 -19.74 -3.57
N VAL A 30 19.81 -19.79 -2.33
CA VAL A 30 19.79 -18.64 -1.42
C VAL A 30 20.47 -17.44 -2.08
N GLY A 31 19.80 -16.29 -2.05
CA GLY A 31 20.30 -15.05 -2.63
C GLY A 31 20.18 -14.97 -4.15
N ILE A 32 19.52 -15.93 -4.83
CA ILE A 32 19.36 -15.88 -6.29
C ILE A 32 18.68 -14.59 -6.76
N LEU A 33 17.74 -14.07 -5.98
CA LEU A 33 17.08 -12.80 -6.24
C LEU A 33 18.08 -11.62 -6.16
N ASN A 34 18.88 -11.55 -5.09
CA ASN A 34 19.94 -10.55 -4.92
C ASN A 34 20.93 -10.61 -6.09
N GLN A 35 21.45 -11.80 -6.38
CA GLN A 35 22.49 -12.02 -7.38
C GLN A 35 22.01 -11.69 -8.79
N THR A 36 20.80 -12.10 -9.15
CA THR A 36 20.26 -11.88 -10.50
C THR A 36 20.00 -10.40 -10.74
N ILE A 37 19.34 -9.71 -9.80
CA ILE A 37 18.99 -8.28 -9.96
C ILE A 37 20.24 -7.39 -9.94
N PHE A 38 21.18 -7.62 -9.02
CA PHE A 38 22.37 -6.78 -8.91
C PHE A 38 23.47 -7.17 -9.92
N GLY A 39 23.48 -8.41 -10.39
CA GLY A 39 24.35 -8.89 -11.46
C GLY A 39 23.90 -8.49 -12.87
N ASP A 40 22.67 -8.00 -13.04
CA ASP A 40 22.10 -7.59 -14.33
C ASP A 40 22.63 -6.22 -14.81
N THR A 41 23.95 -6.17 -14.97
CA THR A 41 24.71 -5.00 -15.39
C THR A 41 25.74 -5.35 -16.45
N THR A 42 26.11 -4.37 -17.26
CA THR A 42 27.25 -4.45 -18.16
C THR A 42 28.55 -4.54 -17.35
N ALA A 43 29.67 -4.86 -18.00
CA ALA A 43 30.98 -4.86 -17.36
C ALA A 43 31.40 -3.49 -16.77
N THR A 44 30.74 -2.39 -17.19
CA THR A 44 30.95 -1.04 -16.66
C THR A 44 29.99 -0.65 -15.54
N GLY A 45 29.08 -1.55 -15.14
CA GLY A 45 28.10 -1.34 -14.07
C GLY A 45 26.79 -0.67 -14.49
N GLU A 46 26.60 -0.40 -15.79
CA GLU A 46 25.33 0.11 -16.31
C GLU A 46 24.29 -1.00 -16.32
N ARG A 47 22.99 -0.69 -16.10
CA ARG A 47 21.92 -1.69 -16.20
C ARG A 47 21.90 -2.29 -17.61
N MET A 48 21.85 -3.62 -17.72
CA MET A 48 21.71 -4.28 -19.02
C MET A 48 20.38 -3.91 -19.70
N ASP A 49 19.33 -3.70 -18.90
CA ASP A 49 18.08 -3.08 -19.31
C ASP A 49 17.50 -2.26 -18.13
N PRO A 50 17.39 -0.93 -18.26
CA PRO A 50 16.80 -0.09 -17.23
C PRO A 50 15.28 -0.28 -17.06
N GLU A 51 14.60 -0.89 -18.04
CA GLU A 51 13.17 -1.17 -18.00
C GLU A 51 12.84 -2.64 -17.66
N ARG A 52 13.83 -3.43 -17.24
CA ARG A 52 13.65 -4.85 -16.89
C ARG A 52 12.55 -5.05 -15.83
N VAL A 53 11.72 -6.07 -16.02
CA VAL A 53 10.82 -6.63 -14.99
C VAL A 53 11.30 -8.02 -14.62
N TYR A 54 11.52 -8.24 -13.33
CA TYR A 54 11.88 -9.55 -12.81
C TYR A 54 10.61 -10.32 -12.44
N VAL A 55 10.43 -11.50 -13.00
CA VAL A 55 9.24 -12.34 -12.82
C VAL A 55 9.58 -13.53 -11.93
N LEU A 56 8.84 -13.70 -10.85
CA LEU A 56 9.03 -14.76 -9.86
C LEU A 56 8.01 -15.88 -10.07
N ARG A 57 8.47 -17.14 -10.09
CA ARG A 57 7.61 -18.33 -10.21
C ARG A 57 6.64 -18.41 -9.03
N ARG A 58 5.37 -18.71 -9.32
CA ARG A 58 4.37 -19.02 -8.29
C ARG A 58 4.71 -20.32 -7.58
N GLY A 59 4.29 -20.43 -6.32
CA GLY A 59 4.54 -21.60 -5.48
C GLY A 59 6.01 -21.85 -5.16
N ALA A 60 6.83 -20.80 -5.15
CA ALA A 60 8.26 -20.90 -4.85
C ALA A 60 8.71 -19.88 -3.81
N PRO A 61 9.67 -20.26 -2.93
CA PRO A 61 10.36 -19.34 -2.04
C PRO A 61 11.56 -18.67 -2.73
N TYR A 62 11.80 -17.41 -2.38
CA TYR A 62 12.95 -16.60 -2.77
C TYR A 62 13.62 -16.06 -1.51
N LEU A 63 14.64 -16.80 -1.08
CA LEU A 63 15.43 -16.48 0.10
C LEU A 63 16.44 -15.38 -0.21
N LEU A 64 16.31 -14.25 0.48
CA LEU A 64 17.30 -13.19 0.45
C LEU A 64 18.56 -13.61 1.22
N SER A 65 19.72 -13.34 0.65
CA SER A 65 21.02 -13.49 1.34
C SER A 65 21.41 -12.25 2.14
N GLU A 66 20.85 -11.10 1.78
CA GLU A 66 21.07 -9.80 2.40
C GLU A 66 19.91 -8.84 2.08
N SER A 67 19.87 -7.68 2.72
CA SER A 67 18.91 -6.62 2.39
C SER A 67 19.06 -6.22 0.91
N MET A 68 17.94 -6.21 0.18
CA MET A 68 17.88 -5.67 -1.18
C MET A 68 18.02 -4.15 -1.11
N ARG A 69 19.24 -3.64 -1.33
CA ARG A 69 19.56 -2.21 -1.24
C ARG A 69 20.03 -1.65 -2.58
N TRP A 70 19.38 -0.61 -3.09
CA TRP A 70 19.73 -0.02 -4.39
C TRP A 70 19.45 1.48 -4.48
N GLY A 71 20.07 2.12 -5.47
CA GLY A 71 19.94 3.53 -5.82
C GLY A 71 20.05 3.72 -7.34
N GLY A 72 19.52 4.81 -7.86
CA GLY A 72 19.73 5.25 -9.24
C GLY A 72 18.99 4.47 -10.33
N PHE A 73 18.09 3.55 -10.00
CA PHE A 73 17.23 2.88 -10.97
C PHE A 73 15.90 2.43 -10.36
N HIS A 74 14.93 2.18 -11.25
CA HIS A 74 13.61 1.67 -10.90
C HIS A 74 13.63 0.13 -10.90
N LEU A 75 13.43 -0.49 -9.73
CA LEU A 75 13.33 -1.95 -9.61
C LEU A 75 11.87 -2.40 -9.78
N ARG A 76 11.63 -3.43 -10.60
CA ARG A 76 10.29 -3.99 -10.87
C ARG A 76 10.31 -5.50 -10.64
N ILE A 77 9.46 -5.98 -9.74
CA ILE A 77 9.35 -7.42 -9.46
C ILE A 77 7.86 -7.79 -9.48
N LYS A 78 7.50 -8.84 -10.21
CA LYS A 78 6.13 -9.35 -10.18
C LYS A 78 6.09 -10.87 -10.03
N ALA A 79 4.96 -11.39 -9.60
CA ALA A 79 4.66 -12.80 -9.77
C ALA A 79 4.49 -13.15 -11.25
N GLU A 80 4.79 -14.40 -11.59
CA GLU A 80 4.37 -15.01 -12.84
C GLU A 80 2.83 -14.99 -12.94
N GLU A 81 2.31 -14.78 -14.14
CA GLU A 81 0.88 -14.84 -14.40
C GLU A 81 0.30 -16.23 -14.12
N GLY A 82 -0.93 -16.28 -13.62
CA GLY A 82 -1.70 -17.51 -13.47
C GLY A 82 -2.04 -17.87 -12.03
N ASP A 83 -2.63 -19.06 -11.87
CA ASP A 83 -3.15 -19.51 -10.59
C ASP A 83 -2.05 -20.00 -9.64
N GLY A 84 -2.40 -20.07 -8.36
CA GLY A 84 -1.61 -20.73 -7.32
C GLY A 84 -0.89 -19.77 -6.37
N PRO A 85 -0.22 -20.33 -5.34
CA PRO A 85 0.46 -19.57 -4.31
C PRO A 85 1.36 -18.45 -4.85
N ARG A 86 1.28 -17.27 -4.24
CA ARG A 86 2.19 -16.16 -4.57
C ARG A 86 3.64 -16.56 -4.25
N PRO A 87 4.63 -16.11 -5.05
CA PRO A 87 6.05 -16.24 -4.69
C PRO A 87 6.29 -15.65 -3.31
N LEU A 88 6.97 -16.41 -2.45
CA LEU A 88 7.28 -16.02 -1.07
C LEU A 88 8.69 -15.43 -1.02
N ILE A 89 8.83 -14.16 -0.64
CA ILE A 89 10.13 -13.53 -0.37
C ILE A 89 10.33 -13.44 1.14
N LEU A 90 11.48 -13.93 1.61
CA LEU A 90 11.88 -13.88 3.02
C LEU A 90 13.41 -13.93 3.19
N PHE A 91 13.90 -13.81 4.42
CA PHE A 91 15.34 -13.78 4.71
C PHE A 91 15.89 -15.13 5.24
N ASN A 92 17.05 -15.56 4.72
CA ASN A 92 17.69 -16.86 5.03
C ASN A 92 18.49 -16.89 6.35
N VAL A 93 18.49 -15.82 7.16
CA VAL A 93 19.44 -15.55 8.26
C VAL A 93 20.90 -15.43 7.81
N ASP A 94 21.66 -14.50 8.42
CA ASP A 94 23.09 -14.38 8.12
C ASP A 94 23.91 -15.46 8.87
N ALA A 95 25.17 -15.64 8.47
CA ALA A 95 26.08 -16.61 9.07
C ALA A 95 26.39 -16.37 10.56
N GLY A 96 25.95 -15.24 11.14
CA GLY A 96 26.09 -14.87 12.54
C GLY A 96 24.79 -14.94 13.35
N GLY A 97 23.67 -15.33 12.73
CA GLY A 97 22.34 -15.32 13.36
C GLY A 97 21.74 -13.92 13.57
N SER A 98 22.27 -12.89 12.91
CA SER A 98 21.75 -11.53 12.98
C SER A 98 20.63 -11.31 11.95
N THR A 99 19.58 -10.60 12.36
CA THR A 99 18.42 -10.32 11.51
C THR A 99 18.65 -9.04 10.70
N LEU A 100 18.00 -8.94 9.53
CA LEU A 100 18.06 -7.71 8.75
C LEU A 100 17.29 -6.59 9.47
N ALA A 101 17.81 -5.36 9.34
CA ALA A 101 17.05 -4.18 9.73
C ALA A 101 15.88 -3.90 8.77
N GLN A 102 15.97 -4.35 7.52
CA GLN A 102 14.90 -4.27 6.53
C GLN A 102 15.12 -5.27 5.38
N LEU A 103 14.04 -5.74 4.73
CA LEU A 103 14.14 -6.55 3.52
C LEU A 103 14.56 -5.70 2.33
N PHE A 104 13.81 -4.63 2.04
CA PHE A 104 14.05 -3.73 0.91
C PHE A 104 14.44 -2.32 1.38
N ARG A 105 15.47 -1.75 0.75
CA ARG A 105 15.91 -0.38 0.98
C ARG A 105 16.21 0.36 -0.33
N LEU A 106 15.45 1.41 -0.57
CA LEU A 106 15.68 2.35 -1.67
C LEU A 106 16.56 3.52 -1.16
N ASP A 107 17.65 3.79 -1.86
CA ASP A 107 18.48 5.00 -1.69
C ASP A 107 18.21 5.99 -2.85
N ASP A 108 19.01 7.05 -2.99
CA ASP A 108 18.76 8.14 -3.94
C ASP A 108 18.56 7.70 -5.38
N GLY A 109 17.56 8.30 -6.04
CA GLY A 109 17.22 8.04 -7.44
C GLY A 109 16.63 6.65 -7.70
N ALA A 110 16.20 5.93 -6.65
CA ALA A 110 15.52 4.65 -6.79
C ALA A 110 13.99 4.77 -6.70
N ASP A 111 13.34 3.91 -7.48
CA ASP A 111 11.92 3.60 -7.37
C ASP A 111 11.74 2.09 -7.21
N PHE A 112 10.56 1.68 -6.75
CA PHE A 112 10.19 0.28 -6.61
C PHE A 112 8.75 0.05 -7.05
N THR A 113 8.52 -0.97 -7.87
CA THR A 113 7.19 -1.47 -8.19
C THR A 113 7.16 -2.97 -7.93
N ILE A 114 6.19 -3.42 -7.14
CA ILE A 114 5.94 -4.85 -6.89
C ILE A 114 4.49 -5.23 -7.11
N SER A 115 4.26 -6.43 -7.66
CA SER A 115 2.91 -6.99 -7.75
C SER A 115 2.81 -8.50 -7.57
N GLY A 116 1.71 -8.96 -6.95
CA GLY A 116 1.41 -10.38 -6.80
C GLY A 116 2.31 -11.14 -5.84
N LEU A 117 3.05 -10.45 -4.95
CA LEU A 117 4.07 -11.08 -4.10
C LEU A 117 3.56 -11.37 -2.69
N HIS A 118 4.07 -12.43 -2.05
CA HIS A 118 3.99 -12.59 -0.60
C HIS A 118 5.36 -12.26 -0.01
N ILE A 119 5.44 -11.21 0.81
CA ILE A 119 6.65 -10.78 1.51
C ILE A 119 6.44 -10.95 3.01
N THR A 120 7.17 -11.89 3.63
CA THR A 120 7.19 -12.02 5.09
C THR A 120 8.50 -11.47 5.66
N CYS A 121 8.39 -10.71 6.74
CA CYS A 121 9.53 -10.27 7.53
C CYS A 121 9.96 -11.30 8.58
N ARG A 122 9.30 -12.46 8.68
CA ARG A 122 9.81 -13.59 9.46
C ARG A 122 10.93 -14.29 8.69
N ASP A 123 12.07 -14.45 9.34
CA ASP A 123 13.20 -15.21 8.80
C ASP A 123 13.00 -16.73 9.00
N ILE A 124 13.88 -17.53 8.41
CA ILE A 124 13.80 -18.99 8.48
C ILE A 124 13.97 -19.57 9.89
N LEU A 125 14.42 -18.77 10.87
CA LEU A 125 14.52 -19.15 12.28
C LEU A 125 13.33 -18.61 13.12
N GLY A 126 12.38 -17.94 12.48
CA GLY A 126 11.21 -17.37 13.13
C GLY A 126 11.44 -15.98 13.73
N ASN A 127 12.61 -15.36 13.57
CA ASN A 127 12.83 -13.99 14.06
C ASN A 127 12.28 -12.96 13.08
N SER A 128 11.93 -11.78 13.59
CA SER A 128 11.39 -10.71 12.78
C SER A 128 12.46 -9.73 12.27
N VAL A 129 12.43 -9.47 10.97
CA VAL A 129 13.05 -8.33 10.31
C VAL A 129 12.23 -7.09 10.64
N ASN A 130 12.90 -6.01 11.04
CA ASN A 130 12.19 -4.85 11.56
C ASN A 130 11.29 -4.16 10.50
N ARG A 131 11.72 -4.07 9.25
CA ARG A 131 10.95 -3.32 8.23
C ARG A 131 10.83 -4.09 6.93
N ALA A 132 9.65 -4.08 6.33
CA ALA A 132 9.51 -4.66 5.00
C ALA A 132 10.19 -3.77 3.96
N ILE A 133 9.73 -2.52 3.81
CA ILE A 133 10.23 -1.59 2.80
C ILE A 133 10.64 -0.27 3.44
N ARG A 134 11.88 0.16 3.16
CA ARG A 134 12.42 1.44 3.60
C ARG A 134 12.81 2.31 2.41
N LEU A 135 12.22 3.49 2.32
CA LEU A 135 12.64 4.55 1.40
C LEU A 135 13.62 5.46 2.17
N SER A 136 14.78 5.72 1.61
CA SER A 136 15.82 6.58 2.21
C SER A 136 16.48 7.51 1.22
N GLY A 137 16.05 7.49 -0.05
CA GLY A 137 16.38 8.48 -1.05
C GLY A 137 15.22 9.43 -1.31
N ASP A 138 15.54 10.72 -1.50
CA ASP A 138 14.53 11.75 -1.73
C ASP A 138 13.78 11.50 -3.05
N LYS A 139 12.49 11.87 -3.08
CA LYS A 139 11.62 11.78 -4.26
C LYS A 139 11.39 10.38 -4.82
N GLY A 140 11.88 9.34 -4.14
CA GLY A 140 11.65 7.95 -4.53
C GLY A 140 10.18 7.58 -4.45
N THR A 141 9.74 6.70 -5.35
CA THR A 141 8.37 6.19 -5.40
C THR A 141 8.31 4.69 -5.17
N VAL A 142 7.43 4.26 -4.27
CA VAL A 142 7.09 2.84 -4.07
C VAL A 142 5.65 2.59 -4.52
N ARG A 143 5.47 1.54 -5.34
CA ARG A 143 4.17 1.04 -5.80
C ARG A 143 4.04 -0.42 -5.42
N VAL A 144 2.95 -0.76 -4.75
CA VAL A 144 2.64 -2.11 -4.29
C VAL A 144 1.22 -2.43 -4.72
N ASP A 145 1.05 -3.54 -5.44
CA ASP A 145 -0.26 -3.99 -5.91
C ASP A 145 -0.44 -5.49 -5.71
N ASP A 146 -1.61 -5.95 -5.30
CA ASP A 146 -1.91 -7.38 -5.08
C ASP A 146 -0.84 -8.14 -4.25
N CYS A 147 -0.29 -7.48 -3.23
CA CYS A 147 0.75 -8.05 -2.40
C CYS A 147 0.24 -8.39 -1.01
N ILE A 148 0.90 -9.35 -0.39
CA ILE A 148 0.84 -9.59 1.05
C ILE A 148 2.17 -9.13 1.65
N ILE A 149 2.10 -8.29 2.68
CA ILE A 149 3.28 -7.88 3.47
C ILE A 149 2.99 -8.10 4.95
N GLU A 150 3.80 -8.90 5.63
CA GLU A 150 3.49 -9.28 7.01
C GLU A 150 4.70 -9.40 7.94
N GLU A 151 4.41 -9.43 9.23
CA GLU A 151 5.33 -9.81 10.32
C GLU A 151 6.56 -8.89 10.51
N ALA A 152 6.49 -7.65 10.01
CA ALA A 152 7.57 -6.69 10.20
C ALA A 152 7.61 -6.21 11.65
N GLY A 153 8.77 -6.33 12.31
CA GLY A 153 8.90 -6.06 13.76
C GLY A 153 8.89 -4.58 14.15
N GLN A 154 8.87 -3.66 13.18
CA GLN A 154 8.83 -2.20 13.37
C GLN A 154 7.78 -1.53 12.48
N SER A 155 7.85 -1.74 11.16
CA SER A 155 6.96 -1.08 10.22
C SER A 155 6.84 -1.77 8.87
N GLY A 156 5.66 -1.72 8.25
CA GLY A 156 5.49 -2.12 6.86
C GLY A 156 6.28 -1.20 5.93
N PHE A 157 5.99 0.09 5.98
CA PHE A 157 6.62 1.12 5.15
C PHE A 157 7.31 2.19 5.98
N ARG A 158 8.59 2.38 5.72
CA ARG A 158 9.44 3.38 6.38
C ARG A 158 9.83 4.46 5.39
N LEU A 159 9.13 5.60 5.44
CA LEU A 159 9.28 6.72 4.50
C LEU A 159 10.32 7.71 5.04
N ASN A 160 11.59 7.36 4.91
CA ASN A 160 12.70 8.00 5.62
C ASN A 160 13.47 9.02 4.76
N ALA A 161 12.76 9.76 3.91
CA ALA A 161 13.30 10.74 2.97
C ALA A 161 12.21 11.72 2.50
N ASP A 162 12.63 12.86 1.93
CA ASP A 162 11.74 13.96 1.60
C ASP A 162 11.06 13.77 0.25
N SER A 163 9.82 14.27 0.14
CA SER A 163 9.03 14.29 -1.10
C SER A 163 8.82 12.90 -1.74
N VAL A 164 8.90 11.83 -0.95
CA VAL A 164 8.65 10.47 -1.42
C VAL A 164 7.17 10.23 -1.69
N LYS A 165 6.89 9.18 -2.45
CA LYS A 165 5.52 8.76 -2.78
C LYS A 165 5.31 7.29 -2.49
N LEU A 166 4.16 6.95 -1.91
CA LEU A 166 3.77 5.58 -1.63
C LEU A 166 2.37 5.31 -2.20
N PHE A 167 2.27 4.30 -3.04
CA PHE A 167 1.02 3.79 -3.60
C PHE A 167 0.87 2.32 -3.22
N VAL A 168 -0.20 1.98 -2.53
CA VAL A 168 -0.52 0.61 -2.12
C VAL A 168 -1.95 0.31 -2.50
N THR A 169 -2.14 -0.70 -3.34
CA THR A 169 -3.44 -1.09 -3.87
C THR A 169 -3.67 -2.59 -3.71
N ASN A 170 -4.93 -2.99 -3.53
CA ASN A 170 -5.33 -4.40 -3.60
C ASN A 170 -4.51 -5.33 -2.69
N SER A 171 -4.00 -4.83 -1.57
CA SER A 171 -2.97 -5.53 -0.79
C SER A 171 -3.42 -5.82 0.63
N ILE A 172 -2.85 -6.88 1.21
CA ILE A 172 -3.03 -7.26 2.61
C ILE A 172 -1.74 -6.93 3.36
N ILE A 173 -1.85 -6.12 4.41
CA ILE A 173 -0.71 -5.80 5.28
C ILE A 173 -1.08 -6.06 6.72
N ASN A 174 -0.38 -6.98 7.38
CA ASN A 174 -0.83 -7.42 8.68
C ASN A 174 0.31 -7.69 9.67
N ARG A 175 -0.05 -7.72 10.95
CA ARG A 175 0.79 -8.30 12.03
C ARG A 175 2.13 -7.60 12.13
N ILE A 176 2.05 -6.28 12.14
CA ILE A 176 3.21 -5.41 12.18
C ILE A 176 3.47 -5.01 13.63
N GLY A 177 4.70 -5.25 14.06
CA GLY A 177 5.22 -4.98 15.39
C GLY A 177 5.15 -6.17 16.33
N ASN A 178 5.67 -5.95 17.54
CA ASN A 178 5.75 -6.95 18.60
C ASN A 178 5.21 -6.36 19.92
N PRO A 179 4.44 -7.12 20.70
CA PRO A 179 3.88 -6.64 21.97
C PRO A 179 4.90 -6.21 23.03
N VAL A 180 6.11 -6.75 23.02
CA VAL A 180 7.21 -6.31 23.90
C VAL A 180 7.63 -4.87 23.61
N ASN A 181 7.37 -4.40 22.39
CA ASN A 181 7.69 -3.05 21.96
C ASN A 181 6.58 -2.50 21.07
N PRO A 182 5.39 -2.24 21.63
CA PRO A 182 4.19 -2.02 20.85
C PRO A 182 4.30 -0.76 19.98
N ASN A 183 5.11 0.24 20.39
CA ASN A 183 5.43 1.44 19.62
C ASN A 183 6.18 1.19 18.30
N ASN A 184 6.71 0.00 18.12
CA ASN A 184 7.33 -0.46 16.89
C ASN A 184 6.38 -1.37 16.09
N GLY A 185 5.12 -0.98 15.90
CA GLY A 185 4.21 -1.67 14.98
C GLY A 185 3.38 -0.71 14.16
N ARG A 186 3.96 -0.15 13.09
CA ARG A 186 3.29 0.86 12.27
C ARG A 186 3.12 0.43 10.83
N PHE A 187 1.95 0.64 10.26
CA PHE A 187 1.78 0.42 8.82
C PHE A 187 2.70 1.37 8.04
N MET A 188 2.69 2.67 8.36
CA MET A 188 3.56 3.68 7.79
C MET A 188 4.23 4.58 8.82
N ASP A 189 5.48 5.00 8.54
CA ASP A 189 6.25 5.91 9.39
C ASP A 189 7.17 6.83 8.57
N ASN A 190 6.92 8.14 8.62
CA ASN A 190 7.66 9.14 7.86
C ASN A 190 8.87 9.77 8.58
N ARG A 191 9.03 9.54 9.88
CA ARG A 191 10.14 10.10 10.69
C ARG A 191 10.36 11.59 10.67
N GLY A 192 9.34 12.36 10.36
CA GLY A 192 9.48 13.81 10.34
C GLY A 192 9.97 14.30 8.98
N HIS A 193 9.97 13.45 7.96
CA HIS A 193 10.19 13.86 6.58
C HIS A 193 8.86 14.25 5.92
N PRO A 194 8.79 15.36 5.17
CA PRO A 194 7.62 15.73 4.39
C PRO A 194 7.38 14.72 3.26
N ILE A 195 6.13 14.36 3.05
CA ILE A 195 5.69 13.36 2.07
C ILE A 195 4.90 14.03 0.96
N ASP A 196 5.22 13.71 -0.30
CA ASP A 196 4.53 14.27 -1.46
C ASP A 196 3.14 13.65 -1.64
N SER A 197 3.08 12.32 -1.68
CA SER A 197 1.83 11.60 -1.95
C SER A 197 1.76 10.26 -1.22
N ILE A 198 0.62 9.97 -0.61
CA ILE A 198 0.23 8.64 -0.14
C ILE A 198 -1.11 8.29 -0.79
N TRP A 199 -1.20 7.11 -1.39
CA TRP A 199 -2.43 6.54 -1.90
C TRP A 199 -2.54 5.10 -1.39
N ILE A 200 -3.52 4.85 -0.54
CA ILE A 200 -3.87 3.51 -0.07
C ILE A 200 -5.31 3.24 -0.50
N GLU A 201 -5.48 2.25 -1.37
CA GLU A 201 -6.80 1.93 -1.91
C GLU A 201 -7.05 0.44 -1.95
N ASN A 202 -8.28 0.05 -1.59
CA ASN A 202 -8.68 -1.35 -1.62
C ASN A 202 -7.74 -2.28 -0.85
N CYS A 203 -7.28 -1.87 0.32
CA CYS A 203 -6.36 -2.65 1.15
C CYS A 203 -7.02 -3.15 2.43
N VAL A 204 -6.58 -4.32 2.88
CA VAL A 204 -6.89 -4.85 4.23
C VAL A 204 -5.64 -4.68 5.09
N VAL A 205 -5.76 -3.90 6.16
CA VAL A 205 -4.68 -3.65 7.11
C VAL A 205 -5.14 -4.04 8.50
N TYR A 206 -4.49 -5.03 9.12
CA TYR A 206 -4.91 -5.45 10.46
C TYR A 206 -3.79 -5.89 11.40
N ASN A 207 -4.09 -5.83 12.69
CA ASN A 207 -3.19 -6.25 13.76
C ASN A 207 -1.86 -5.47 13.72
N LEU A 208 -1.93 -4.18 14.00
CA LEU A 208 -0.75 -3.33 14.19
C LEU A 208 -0.55 -3.07 15.68
N THR A 209 0.64 -3.27 16.24
CA THR A 209 0.82 -3.05 17.69
C THR A 209 0.83 -1.57 18.08
N SER A 210 1.08 -0.64 17.14
CA SER A 210 1.03 0.80 17.40
C SER A 210 -0.12 1.47 16.65
N ARG A 211 0.03 1.72 15.34
CA ARG A 211 -0.85 2.66 14.61
C ARG A 211 -0.75 2.56 13.09
N PHE A 212 -1.73 3.12 12.38
CA PHE A 212 -1.75 3.10 10.91
C PHE A 212 -0.68 4.02 10.29
N TYR A 213 -0.69 5.31 10.64
CA TYR A 213 0.30 6.27 10.15
C TYR A 213 0.95 6.99 11.34
N ARG A 214 2.29 7.02 11.38
CA ARG A 214 3.04 7.80 12.36
C ARG A 214 3.81 8.94 11.68
N PRO A 215 3.46 10.21 11.95
CA PRO A 215 4.29 11.34 11.64
C PRO A 215 5.41 11.37 12.69
N GLY A 216 6.66 11.50 12.24
CA GLY A 216 7.65 12.15 13.09
C GLY A 216 7.34 13.64 13.16
N SER A 217 7.76 14.26 14.26
CA SER A 217 7.46 15.63 14.68
C SER A 217 7.07 16.60 13.55
N GLY A 218 5.76 16.83 13.37
CA GLY A 218 5.21 17.88 12.51
C GLY A 218 5.44 17.71 11.01
N ALA A 219 5.71 16.50 10.52
CA ALA A 219 5.92 16.32 9.08
C ALA A 219 4.64 16.45 8.26
N LEU A 220 4.71 17.32 7.26
CA LEU A 220 3.69 17.57 6.25
C LEU A 220 3.47 16.37 5.33
N LEU A 221 2.22 16.04 5.08
CA LEU A 221 1.77 15.22 3.96
C LEU A 221 0.97 16.09 2.98
N HIS A 222 1.51 16.29 1.79
CA HIS A 222 0.88 17.16 0.79
C HIS A 222 -0.41 16.55 0.20
N ASN A 223 -0.43 15.25 -0.08
CA ASN A 223 -1.59 14.58 -0.69
C ASN A 223 -1.77 13.17 -0.08
N GLY A 224 -2.86 12.96 0.64
CA GLY A 224 -3.27 11.64 1.15
C GLY A 224 -4.59 11.16 0.57
N ILE A 225 -4.62 9.95 0.02
CA ILE A 225 -5.85 9.27 -0.39
C ILE A 225 -5.91 7.93 0.33
N PHE A 226 -6.98 7.74 1.11
CA PHE A 226 -7.29 6.51 1.82
C PHE A 226 -8.71 6.13 1.43
N ASN A 227 -8.85 5.30 0.40
CA ASN A 227 -10.14 4.97 -0.16
C ASN A 227 -10.43 3.48 -0.13
N GLN A 228 -11.64 3.08 0.25
CA GLN A 228 -12.11 1.70 0.10
C GLN A 228 -11.23 0.69 0.88
N ASN A 229 -10.72 1.03 2.06
CA ASN A 229 -9.85 0.15 2.85
C ASN A 229 -10.57 -0.42 4.07
N THR A 230 -10.16 -1.60 4.52
CA THR A 230 -10.52 -2.13 5.84
C THR A 230 -9.30 -2.04 6.75
N VAL A 231 -9.36 -1.21 7.78
CA VAL A 231 -8.33 -1.09 8.82
C VAL A 231 -8.90 -1.61 10.13
N TYR A 232 -8.32 -2.67 10.67
CA TYR A 232 -8.86 -3.39 11.82
C TYR A 232 -7.78 -3.68 12.86
N ASN A 233 -8.00 -3.33 14.13
CA ASN A 233 -7.04 -3.51 15.23
C ASN A 233 -5.71 -2.74 15.04
N THR A 234 -5.66 -1.53 15.60
CA THR A 234 -4.39 -0.83 15.87
C THR A 234 -4.21 -0.59 17.36
N GLY A 235 -3.02 -0.86 17.89
CA GLY A 235 -2.83 -1.04 19.32
C GLY A 235 -2.80 0.26 20.12
N GLN A 236 -1.71 1.01 20.02
CA GLN A 236 -1.48 2.18 20.88
C GLN A 236 -2.21 3.44 20.44
N GLN A 237 -2.34 3.68 19.13
CA GLN A 237 -2.88 4.92 18.57
C GLN A 237 -3.64 4.66 17.27
N GLY A 238 -4.57 5.55 16.93
CA GLY A 238 -5.29 5.48 15.67
C GLY A 238 -4.50 5.99 14.46
N MET A 239 -5.19 6.47 13.43
CA MET A 239 -4.56 7.15 12.32
C MET A 239 -4.15 8.57 12.75
N THR A 240 -2.91 8.73 13.20
CA THR A 240 -2.37 10.03 13.62
C THR A 240 -1.74 10.73 12.43
N LEU A 241 -2.46 11.52 11.65
CA LEU A 241 -1.88 12.33 10.56
C LEU A 241 -1.20 13.59 11.13
N GLY A 242 -0.08 13.99 10.53
CA GLY A 242 0.68 15.17 10.94
C GLY A 242 0.06 16.45 10.36
N GLU A 243 0.92 17.34 9.84
CA GLU A 243 0.48 18.47 9.04
C GLU A 243 -0.03 17.98 7.68
N ILE A 244 -1.12 18.56 7.14
CA ILE A 244 -1.78 18.10 5.92
C ILE A 244 -2.18 19.28 5.02
N ASP A 245 -1.86 19.21 3.72
CA ASP A 245 -2.45 20.12 2.72
C ASP A 245 -3.75 19.54 2.12
N ASN A 246 -3.75 18.27 1.73
CA ASN A 246 -4.91 17.62 1.11
C ASN A 246 -5.04 16.18 1.60
N VAL A 247 -6.22 15.81 2.09
CA VAL A 247 -6.52 14.42 2.43
C VAL A 247 -7.95 14.03 2.10
N THR A 248 -8.12 12.84 1.55
CA THR A 248 -9.41 12.20 1.32
C THR A 248 -9.42 10.84 2.02
N ILE A 249 -10.34 10.65 2.97
CA ILE A 249 -10.59 9.40 3.68
C ILE A 249 -12.05 9.02 3.39
N THR A 250 -12.26 8.08 2.46
CA THR A 250 -13.60 7.71 2.00
C THR A 250 -13.78 6.21 1.83
N ASN A 251 -15.01 5.75 1.98
CA ASN A 251 -15.39 4.36 1.71
C ASN A 251 -14.68 3.32 2.59
N ASN A 252 -14.09 3.71 3.73
CA ASN A 252 -13.32 2.81 4.57
C ASN A 252 -14.16 2.18 5.68
N ILE A 253 -13.72 1.02 6.14
CA ILE A 253 -13.99 0.54 7.49
C ILE A 253 -12.75 0.80 8.33
N ILE A 254 -12.92 1.46 9.48
CA ILE A 254 -11.86 1.73 10.45
C ILE A 254 -12.38 1.26 11.82
N ALA A 255 -11.96 0.06 12.22
CA ALA A 255 -12.45 -0.58 13.44
C ALA A 255 -11.33 -0.84 14.42
N ASN A 256 -11.67 -0.77 15.71
CA ASN A 256 -10.79 -1.20 16.81
C ASN A 256 -9.42 -0.51 16.80
N GLN A 257 -9.36 0.78 16.44
CA GLN A 257 -8.16 1.56 16.69
C GLN A 257 -8.01 1.78 18.20
N VAL A 258 -6.77 1.88 18.66
CA VAL A 258 -6.43 2.07 20.09
C VAL A 258 -6.92 0.91 20.97
N PHE A 259 -6.81 -0.34 20.49
CA PHE A 259 -7.32 -1.50 21.23
C PHE A 259 -6.59 -1.75 22.56
N LEU A 260 -5.39 -1.19 22.76
CA LEU A 260 -4.66 -1.30 24.02
C LEU A 260 -5.22 -0.38 25.13
N GLY A 261 -6.18 0.47 24.78
CA GLY A 261 -6.67 1.53 25.65
C GLY A 261 -5.63 2.64 25.86
N TYR A 262 -6.03 3.64 26.64
CA TYR A 262 -5.19 4.77 27.02
C TYR A 262 -5.48 5.17 28.47
N ASP A 263 -4.52 5.81 29.12
CA ASP A 263 -4.69 6.33 30.48
C ASP A 263 -5.17 7.80 30.45
N THR A 264 -5.26 8.43 31.63
CA THR A 264 -5.67 9.83 31.74
C THR A 264 -4.64 10.86 31.24
N SER A 265 -3.47 10.44 30.76
CA SER A 265 -2.39 11.34 30.32
C SER A 265 -2.65 12.00 28.97
N GLY A 266 -3.58 11.46 28.17
CA GLY A 266 -4.03 12.09 26.93
C GLY A 266 -5.00 11.22 26.13
N VAL A 267 -6.16 11.79 25.80
CA VAL A 267 -7.17 11.14 24.95
C VAL A 267 -6.54 10.80 23.59
N GLN A 268 -6.76 9.57 23.15
CA GLN A 268 -6.41 9.12 21.80
C GLN A 268 -7.62 9.25 20.88
N TYR A 269 -7.40 9.14 19.56
CA TYR A 269 -8.46 9.23 18.56
C TYR A 269 -8.33 8.13 17.52
N GLN A 270 -9.44 7.75 16.87
CA GLN A 270 -9.41 6.84 15.73
C GLN A 270 -8.76 7.49 14.51
N VAL A 271 -9.07 8.77 14.26
CA VAL A 271 -8.44 9.59 13.22
C VAL A 271 -8.10 10.97 13.79
N GLU A 272 -6.86 11.39 13.64
CA GLU A 272 -6.37 12.70 14.08
C GLU A 272 -5.60 13.37 12.94
N ILE A 273 -5.74 14.68 12.80
CA ILE A 273 -4.89 15.52 11.97
C ILE A 273 -4.33 16.60 12.89
N ASP A 274 -3.01 16.69 12.99
CA ASP A 274 -2.32 17.64 13.88
C ASP A 274 -2.60 19.09 13.46
N THR A 275 -2.33 19.44 12.20
CA THR A 275 -2.45 20.81 11.70
C THR A 275 -2.84 20.86 10.22
N PHE A 276 -3.70 21.80 9.85
CA PHE A 276 -4.04 22.19 8.47
C PHE A 276 -4.66 23.60 8.47
N ASP A 277 -4.60 24.30 7.35
CA ASP A 277 -5.29 25.57 7.11
C ASP A 277 -6.66 25.31 6.44
N ALA A 278 -7.72 25.33 7.24
CA ALA A 278 -9.09 25.11 6.76
C ALA A 278 -9.56 26.08 5.65
N ALA A 279 -8.84 27.18 5.38
CA ALA A 279 -9.16 28.10 4.29
C ALA A 279 -8.56 27.69 2.94
N THR A 280 -7.47 26.91 2.93
CA THR A 280 -6.75 26.53 1.70
C THR A 280 -6.69 25.03 1.47
N ASP A 281 -6.80 24.24 2.54
CA ASP A 281 -6.51 22.82 2.53
C ASP A 281 -7.79 22.01 2.32
N ALA A 282 -7.68 20.94 1.52
CA ALA A 282 -8.83 20.11 1.16
C ALA A 282 -8.88 18.87 2.05
N ILE A 283 -9.73 18.91 3.08
CA ILE A 283 -9.96 17.78 4.01
C ILE A 283 -11.34 17.18 3.72
N THR A 284 -11.37 15.92 3.29
CA THR A 284 -12.61 15.17 3.05
C THR A 284 -12.57 13.87 3.84
N ILE A 285 -13.50 13.71 4.78
CA ILE A 285 -13.65 12.48 5.59
C ILE A 285 -15.13 12.13 5.64
N GLU A 286 -15.55 11.27 4.72
CA GLU A 286 -16.96 10.99 4.48
C GLU A 286 -17.17 9.55 4.03
N ASN A 287 -18.36 9.00 4.25
CA ASN A 287 -18.74 7.66 3.84
C ASN A 287 -17.78 6.59 4.40
N ASN A 288 -17.46 6.65 5.70
CA ASN A 288 -16.69 5.62 6.38
C ASN A 288 -17.53 4.98 7.50
N ASN A 289 -17.22 3.73 7.86
CA ASN A 289 -17.71 3.12 9.09
C ASN A 289 -16.56 3.12 10.10
N ILE A 290 -16.70 3.86 11.19
CA ILE A 290 -15.66 4.03 12.21
C ILE A 290 -16.23 3.65 13.57
N TYR A 291 -15.70 2.60 14.19
CA TYR A 291 -16.25 2.06 15.43
C TYR A 291 -15.21 1.33 16.29
N VAL A 292 -15.59 1.03 17.52
CA VAL A 292 -14.88 0.13 18.43
C VAL A 292 -15.88 -0.93 18.85
N GLU A 293 -15.48 -2.19 18.77
CA GLU A 293 -16.34 -3.30 19.19
C GLU A 293 -16.48 -3.38 20.70
N ASP A 294 -17.67 -3.79 21.16
CA ASP A 294 -17.95 -3.99 22.59
C ASP A 294 -16.97 -4.99 23.23
N GLN A 295 -16.51 -5.99 22.48
CA GLN A 295 -15.55 -6.98 22.97
C GLN A 295 -14.15 -6.39 23.24
N ILE A 296 -13.72 -5.40 22.45
CA ILE A 296 -12.46 -4.68 22.69
C ILE A 296 -12.60 -3.81 23.95
N VAL A 297 -13.72 -3.09 24.07
CA VAL A 297 -14.01 -2.28 25.27
C VAL A 297 -14.01 -3.16 26.53
N ALA A 298 -14.65 -4.33 26.46
CA ALA A 298 -14.72 -5.27 27.58
C ALA A 298 -13.37 -5.94 27.92
N ALA A 299 -12.46 -6.04 26.96
CA ALA A 299 -11.14 -6.65 27.15
C ALA A 299 -10.15 -5.73 27.87
N ILE A 300 -10.34 -4.40 27.82
CA ILE A 300 -9.42 -3.44 28.44
C ILE A 300 -9.56 -3.49 29.98
N PRO A 301 -8.47 -3.76 30.72
CA PRO A 301 -8.48 -3.72 32.18
C PRO A 301 -8.86 -2.34 32.70
N ALA A 302 -9.50 -2.27 33.87
CA ALA A 302 -9.89 -0.98 34.45
C ALA A 302 -8.69 -0.13 34.90
N VAL A 303 -7.57 -0.76 35.22
CA VAL A 303 -6.33 -0.10 35.66
C VAL A 303 -5.09 -0.79 35.08
N ASN A 304 -4.00 -0.05 34.93
CA ASN A 304 -2.68 -0.61 34.61
C ASN A 304 -1.94 -1.09 35.89
N SER A 305 -0.72 -1.60 35.73
CA SER A 305 0.17 -2.04 36.84
C SER A 305 0.50 -0.94 37.84
N ASP A 306 0.54 0.32 37.39
CA ASP A 306 0.75 1.49 38.25
C ASP A 306 -0.52 1.93 39.01
N GLY A 307 -1.68 1.33 38.69
CA GLY A 307 -2.98 1.66 39.27
C GLY A 307 -3.68 2.85 38.60
N ASP A 308 -3.16 3.35 37.49
CA ASP A 308 -3.80 4.39 36.68
C ASP A 308 -5.00 3.80 35.93
N SER A 309 -6.09 4.56 35.84
CA SER A 309 -7.27 4.13 35.11
C SER A 309 -7.01 4.05 33.62
N LEU A 310 -7.34 2.92 33.01
CA LEU A 310 -7.32 2.72 31.57
C LEU A 310 -8.74 2.87 31.00
N MET A 311 -8.82 3.40 29.79
CA MET A 311 -10.06 3.70 29.09
C MET A 311 -9.99 3.15 27.67
N ALA A 312 -11.13 2.62 27.20
CA ALA A 312 -11.35 2.38 25.78
C ALA A 312 -11.72 3.69 25.07
N LEU A 313 -11.54 3.72 23.75
CA LEU A 313 -12.13 4.80 22.96
C LEU A 313 -13.66 4.71 22.99
N THR A 314 -14.28 5.87 23.13
CA THR A 314 -15.74 6.05 23.05
C THR A 314 -16.11 6.66 21.71
N GLU A 315 -17.40 6.62 21.34
CA GLU A 315 -17.89 7.25 20.10
C GLU A 315 -17.62 8.77 20.04
N ASP A 316 -17.42 9.45 21.17
CA ASP A 316 -17.04 10.87 21.21
C ASP A 316 -15.56 11.12 20.83
N ALA A 317 -14.74 10.07 20.68
CA ALA A 317 -13.31 10.14 20.39
C ALA A 317 -12.94 9.58 19.00
N LEU A 318 -13.89 9.60 18.05
CA LEU A 318 -13.61 9.17 16.68
C LEU A 318 -12.62 10.12 15.98
N PHE A 319 -12.76 11.42 16.22
CA PHE A 319 -11.93 12.45 15.58
C PHE A 319 -11.23 13.35 16.59
N GLY A 320 -9.99 13.72 16.30
CA GLY A 320 -9.27 14.75 17.06
C GLY A 320 -10.03 16.09 17.08
N PRO A 321 -9.75 16.99 18.05
CA PRO A 321 -10.54 18.20 18.27
C PRO A 321 -10.49 19.18 17.08
N THR A 322 -9.30 19.42 16.51
CA THR A 322 -9.12 20.28 15.33
C THR A 322 -9.94 19.79 14.14
N LEU A 323 -9.90 18.48 13.91
CA LEU A 323 -10.66 17.84 12.83
C LEU A 323 -12.17 17.89 13.11
N SER A 324 -12.59 17.61 14.33
CA SER A 324 -14.00 17.67 14.75
C SER A 324 -14.59 19.07 14.53
N GLU A 325 -13.86 20.11 14.90
CA GLU A 325 -14.27 21.50 14.68
C GLU A 325 -14.43 21.79 13.19
N ALA A 326 -13.45 21.42 12.36
CA ALA A 326 -13.55 21.63 10.92
C ALA A 326 -14.71 20.88 10.27
N LEU A 327 -14.93 19.62 10.64
CA LEU A 327 -16.06 18.82 10.13
C LEU A 327 -17.41 19.47 10.49
N SER A 328 -17.53 20.02 11.71
CA SER A 328 -18.75 20.71 12.15
C SER A 328 -19.08 21.98 11.35
N LEU A 329 -18.07 22.65 10.77
CA LEU A 329 -18.21 23.88 10.00
C LEU A 329 -18.64 23.64 8.54
N THR A 330 -18.46 22.43 8.01
CA THR A 330 -18.73 22.13 6.59
C THR A 330 -20.22 22.01 6.24
N ALA A 331 -21.13 22.05 7.23
CA ALA A 331 -22.60 22.01 7.05
C ALA A 331 -23.15 20.86 6.17
N SER A 332 -22.32 19.85 5.85
CA SER A 332 -22.73 18.61 5.20
C SER A 332 -23.14 17.62 6.28
N PRO A 333 -24.29 16.92 6.18
CA PRO A 333 -24.59 15.82 7.08
C PRO A 333 -23.44 14.82 6.99
N THR A 334 -22.80 14.52 8.11
CA THR A 334 -21.69 13.55 8.14
C THR A 334 -22.20 12.21 7.63
N THR A 335 -21.67 11.74 6.49
CA THR A 335 -22.03 10.44 5.90
C THR A 335 -21.24 9.29 6.52
N ASN A 336 -20.35 9.57 7.47
CA ASN A 336 -19.72 8.56 8.31
C ASN A 336 -20.75 7.94 9.26
N ILE A 337 -20.64 6.64 9.47
CA ILE A 337 -21.49 5.86 10.35
C ILE A 337 -20.66 5.15 11.43
N SER A 338 -21.31 4.76 12.51
CA SER A 338 -20.79 3.86 13.55
C SER A 338 -21.71 2.64 13.56
N GLU A 339 -21.23 1.51 13.05
CA GLU A 339 -21.95 0.24 12.99
C GLU A 339 -20.96 -0.90 13.26
N GLU A 340 -21.13 -1.60 14.38
CA GLU A 340 -20.40 -2.85 14.61
C GLU A 340 -20.78 -3.89 13.55
N LEU A 341 -19.78 -4.44 12.84
CA LEU A 341 -20.01 -5.39 11.75
C LEU A 341 -19.75 -6.83 12.20
N ALA A 342 -20.68 -7.72 11.86
CA ALA A 342 -20.48 -9.15 11.98
C ALA A 342 -19.68 -9.66 10.77
N PHE A 343 -18.35 -9.60 10.83
CA PHE A 343 -17.48 -10.18 9.81
C PHE A 343 -17.57 -11.71 9.77
N ASN A 344 -17.32 -12.29 8.59
CA ASN A 344 -17.37 -13.75 8.40
C ASN A 344 -16.25 -14.47 9.18
N ASP A 345 -15.02 -13.94 9.13
CA ASP A 345 -13.88 -14.45 9.90
C ASP A 345 -12.95 -13.28 10.29
N PRO A 346 -13.28 -12.47 11.32
CA PRO A 346 -12.39 -11.41 11.78
C PRO A 346 -11.21 -11.95 12.60
N PRO A 347 -10.10 -11.18 12.72
CA PRO A 347 -9.04 -11.51 13.67
C PRO A 347 -9.59 -11.60 15.10
N PRO A 348 -9.11 -12.56 15.92
CA PRO A 348 -9.53 -12.64 17.31
C PRO A 348 -9.15 -11.37 18.08
N VAL A 349 -9.96 -11.05 19.08
CA VAL A 349 -9.67 -9.94 20.01
C VAL A 349 -8.29 -10.17 20.65
N PRO A 350 -7.34 -9.23 20.55
CA PRO A 350 -5.95 -9.40 21.00
C PRO A 350 -5.81 -9.28 22.53
N THR A 351 -6.59 -10.09 23.26
CA THR A 351 -6.76 -10.02 24.73
C THR A 351 -5.44 -10.22 25.46
N GLU A 352 -4.58 -11.13 24.98
CA GLU A 352 -3.25 -11.33 25.55
C GLU A 352 -2.43 -10.03 25.48
N PHE A 353 -2.49 -9.31 24.37
CA PHE A 353 -1.72 -8.08 24.18
C PHE A 353 -2.27 -6.93 25.01
N ILE A 354 -3.60 -6.82 25.07
CA ILE A 354 -4.30 -5.85 25.91
C ILE A 354 -3.88 -6.05 27.37
N ASN A 355 -3.93 -7.29 27.86
CA ASN A 355 -3.54 -7.61 29.24
C ASN A 355 -2.06 -7.37 29.49
N ALA A 356 -1.17 -7.83 28.60
CA ALA A 356 0.28 -7.66 28.74
C ALA A 356 0.68 -6.17 28.74
N ASN A 357 0.09 -5.36 27.87
CA ASN A 357 0.36 -3.92 27.84
C ASN A 357 -0.13 -3.23 29.12
N ALA A 358 -1.27 -3.64 29.67
CA ALA A 358 -1.79 -3.08 30.91
C ALA A 358 -0.90 -3.35 32.13
N VAL A 359 -0.06 -4.40 32.09
CA VAL A 359 0.83 -4.75 33.22
C VAL A 359 2.29 -4.32 33.03
N ASP A 360 2.59 -3.50 32.02
CA ASP A 360 3.93 -3.01 31.61
C ASP A 360 5.00 -4.08 31.36
N THR A 361 4.90 -4.78 30.23
CA THR A 361 5.97 -5.69 29.77
C THR A 361 7.15 -4.99 29.09
N SER A 362 7.27 -3.65 29.17
CA SER A 362 8.19 -2.89 28.32
C SER A 362 9.40 -2.27 29.03
N GLY A 363 9.49 -2.35 30.36
CA GLY A 363 10.42 -1.50 31.13
C GLY A 363 11.41 -2.18 32.08
N ALA A 364 11.05 -3.26 32.75
CA ALA A 364 11.86 -3.82 33.83
C ALA A 364 11.68 -5.34 33.94
N ASP A 365 12.73 -6.02 34.41
CA ASP A 365 12.76 -7.44 34.78
C ASP A 365 11.84 -7.65 36.01
N ASP A 366 10.52 -7.60 35.80
CA ASP A 366 9.49 -7.65 36.85
C ASP A 366 8.87 -9.05 37.04
N GLY A 367 9.28 -10.02 36.20
CA GLY A 367 8.83 -11.40 36.27
C GLY A 367 7.43 -11.63 35.72
N ILE A 368 6.90 -10.71 34.90
CA ILE A 368 5.66 -10.88 34.14
C ILE A 368 5.99 -11.49 32.77
N ASP A 369 5.28 -12.55 32.38
CA ASP A 369 5.45 -13.16 31.05
C ASP A 369 5.01 -12.16 29.97
N ASN A 370 5.93 -11.84 29.06
CA ASN A 370 5.65 -11.00 27.90
C ASN A 370 4.57 -11.66 27.02
N ALA A 371 3.67 -10.84 26.47
CA ALA A 371 2.84 -11.31 25.35
C ALA A 371 3.73 -11.87 24.24
N GLY A 372 3.35 -13.04 23.71
CA GLY A 372 4.02 -13.65 22.58
C GLY A 372 3.99 -12.75 21.33
N PRO A 373 4.72 -13.08 20.25
CA PRO A 373 4.41 -12.46 18.95
C PRO A 373 2.93 -12.68 18.59
N TRP A 374 2.43 -12.03 17.53
CA TRP A 374 1.10 -12.37 16.98
C TRP A 374 0.97 -13.90 16.89
N ASP A 375 -0.07 -14.48 17.49
CA ASP A 375 -0.20 -15.94 17.58
C ASP A 375 -0.59 -16.52 16.21
N PHE A 376 0.15 -17.54 15.79
CA PHE A 376 0.01 -18.26 14.53
C PHE A 376 -0.10 -19.75 14.69
N SER A 377 -0.08 -20.24 15.93
CA SER A 377 0.02 -21.67 16.21
C SER A 377 -1.20 -22.46 15.72
N ASP A 378 -2.32 -21.76 15.50
CA ASP A 378 -3.57 -22.33 15.01
C ASP A 378 -3.77 -22.24 13.48
N LEU A 379 -2.92 -21.49 12.76
CA LEU A 379 -2.99 -21.46 11.29
C LEU A 379 -2.35 -22.72 10.72
N ALA A 380 -3.08 -23.43 9.85
CA ALA A 380 -2.49 -24.52 9.09
C ALA A 380 -1.58 -23.94 7.99
N PRO A 381 -0.38 -24.50 7.75
CA PRO A 381 0.42 -24.09 6.62
C PRO A 381 -0.31 -24.42 5.31
N ASP A 382 -0.39 -23.44 4.42
CA ASP A 382 -1.11 -23.55 3.14
C ASP A 382 -0.19 -24.08 2.01
N ALA A 383 1.11 -23.93 2.20
CA ALA A 383 2.14 -24.58 1.41
C ALA A 383 3.36 -24.87 2.29
N ASN A 384 4.10 -25.93 1.93
CA ASN A 384 5.40 -26.22 2.49
C ASN A 384 6.42 -26.20 1.35
N TYR A 385 7.43 -25.34 1.47
CA TYR A 385 8.45 -25.15 0.46
C TYR A 385 9.73 -25.87 0.84
N SER A 386 10.09 -26.89 0.04
CA SER A 386 11.37 -27.56 0.16
C SER A 386 12.49 -26.75 -0.47
N LEU A 387 13.57 -26.58 0.29
CA LEU A 387 14.73 -25.79 -0.12
C LEU A 387 15.98 -26.65 -0.19
N VAL A 388 16.75 -26.48 -1.26
CA VAL A 388 18.04 -27.16 -1.39
C VAL A 388 19.02 -26.55 -0.39
N GLY A 389 19.26 -27.26 0.72
CA GLY A 389 20.25 -26.88 1.73
C GLY A 389 19.74 -26.01 2.88
N ALA A 390 18.41 -25.83 3.04
CA ALA A 390 17.78 -25.19 4.19
C ALA A 390 16.67 -26.07 4.76
N GLN A 391 16.11 -25.69 5.92
CA GLN A 391 14.90 -26.34 6.44
C GLN A 391 13.71 -26.03 5.52
N ASP A 392 12.75 -26.96 5.47
CA ASP A 392 11.48 -26.71 4.81
C ASP A 392 10.80 -25.49 5.45
N ILE A 393 10.17 -24.66 4.63
CA ILE A 393 9.51 -23.44 5.09
C ILE A 393 8.02 -23.57 4.89
N ASP A 394 7.29 -23.44 5.98
CA ASP A 394 5.85 -23.32 5.95
C ASP A 394 5.44 -21.92 5.52
N ARG A 395 4.47 -21.85 4.60
CA ARG A 395 3.78 -20.64 4.20
C ARG A 395 2.41 -20.62 4.87
N TYR A 396 2.03 -19.45 5.36
CA TYR A 396 0.75 -19.20 5.98
C TYR A 396 0.09 -18.05 5.21
N THR A 397 -1.01 -18.31 4.51
CA THR A 397 -1.80 -17.23 3.88
C THR A 397 -3.30 -17.34 4.12
N GLU A 398 -3.70 -18.13 5.12
CA GLU A 398 -5.06 -18.00 5.64
C GLU A 398 -5.15 -16.63 6.31
N TYR A 399 -6.01 -15.78 5.75
CA TYR A 399 -6.27 -14.44 6.24
C TYR A 399 -7.74 -14.32 6.58
N HIS A 400 -7.98 -13.42 7.51
CA HIS A 400 -9.31 -13.06 7.96
C HIS A 400 -10.20 -12.54 6.83
N ASP A 401 -11.41 -13.09 6.78
CA ASP A 401 -12.46 -12.71 5.85
C ASP A 401 -13.32 -11.60 6.45
N PHE A 402 -13.04 -10.38 5.99
CA PHE A 402 -13.77 -9.16 6.36
C PHE A 402 -15.05 -8.95 5.57
N SER A 403 -15.61 -9.96 4.89
CA SER A 403 -16.95 -9.86 4.32
C SER A 403 -17.99 -9.78 5.44
N TYR A 404 -19.09 -9.07 5.19
CA TYR A 404 -20.14 -8.84 6.16
C TYR A 404 -21.52 -8.84 5.47
N PRO A 405 -22.63 -9.02 6.21
CA PRO A 405 -23.95 -9.18 5.63
C PRO A 405 -24.43 -8.00 4.79
N GLU A 406 -25.12 -8.29 3.68
CA GLU A 406 -25.72 -7.26 2.82
C GLU A 406 -26.80 -6.42 3.52
N SER A 407 -27.29 -6.88 4.67
CA SER A 407 -28.25 -6.15 5.51
C SER A 407 -27.62 -5.03 6.34
N ALA A 408 -26.30 -4.98 6.47
CA ALA A 408 -25.60 -3.92 7.20
C ALA A 408 -25.78 -2.58 6.49
N ALA A 409 -25.90 -1.48 7.25
CA ALA A 409 -25.95 -0.14 6.68
C ALA A 409 -24.69 0.16 5.86
N SER A 410 -23.53 -0.32 6.33
CA SER A 410 -22.23 -0.25 5.66
C SER A 410 -22.23 -0.83 4.25
N PHE A 411 -23.13 -1.76 3.91
CA PHE A 411 -23.11 -2.44 2.61
C PHE A 411 -23.51 -1.53 1.44
N THR A 412 -24.16 -0.40 1.71
CA THR A 412 -24.59 0.57 0.67
C THR A 412 -24.16 2.00 0.96
N ALA A 413 -23.35 2.20 2.00
CA ALA A 413 -22.99 3.52 2.50
C ALA A 413 -21.83 4.18 1.74
N GLY A 414 -21.19 3.49 0.78
CA GLY A 414 -20.12 4.06 -0.05
C GLY A 414 -20.60 5.20 -0.95
N THR A 415 -19.68 6.01 -1.45
CA THR A 415 -19.93 7.20 -2.27
C THR A 415 -20.67 6.91 -3.58
N ALA A 416 -20.56 5.69 -4.12
CA ALA A 416 -21.31 5.20 -5.28
C ALA A 416 -22.39 4.16 -4.91
N GLY A 417 -22.71 4.02 -3.62
CA GLY A 417 -23.65 3.01 -3.10
C GLY A 417 -23.04 1.61 -2.95
N GLN A 418 -21.72 1.48 -3.06
CA GLN A 418 -20.99 0.23 -2.85
C GLN A 418 -20.78 -0.07 -1.35
N PRO A 419 -20.43 -1.33 -0.99
CA PRO A 419 -20.03 -1.67 0.38
C PRO A 419 -18.84 -0.83 0.85
N LEU A 420 -18.81 -0.46 2.13
CA LEU A 420 -17.64 0.13 2.77
C LEU A 420 -16.56 -0.93 3.04
N GLY A 421 -15.31 -0.49 3.12
CA GLY A 421 -14.16 -1.37 3.36
C GLY A 421 -13.57 -1.94 2.06
N ALA A 422 -12.54 -2.78 2.18
CA ALA A 422 -11.92 -3.39 1.02
C ALA A 422 -12.86 -4.33 0.27
N ASP A 423 -12.86 -4.22 -1.06
CA ASP A 423 -13.45 -5.19 -1.97
C ASP A 423 -12.57 -6.45 -2.01
N LEU A 424 -12.94 -7.41 -1.16
CA LEU A 424 -12.23 -8.69 -1.05
C LEU A 424 -12.23 -9.49 -2.35
N SER A 425 -13.16 -9.23 -3.28
CA SER A 425 -13.19 -9.90 -4.58
C SER A 425 -12.05 -9.44 -5.51
N LYS A 426 -11.32 -8.41 -5.11
CA LYS A 426 -10.11 -7.91 -5.75
C LYS A 426 -8.83 -8.14 -4.93
N LEU A 427 -8.98 -8.68 -3.72
CA LEU A 427 -7.85 -9.10 -2.89
C LEU A 427 -7.59 -10.57 -3.14
N GLY A 428 -6.37 -10.93 -3.52
CA GLY A 428 -6.02 -12.34 -3.62
C GLY A 428 -6.52 -13.05 -4.89
N THR A 429 -7.36 -12.42 -5.70
CA THR A 429 -7.93 -12.89 -6.97
C THR A 429 -7.32 -12.12 -8.15
N ASP A 430 -7.20 -12.78 -9.30
CA ASP A 430 -6.79 -12.19 -10.57
C ASP A 430 -7.69 -11.00 -10.97
N VAL A 431 -7.40 -9.81 -10.45
CA VAL A 431 -8.03 -8.57 -10.88
C VAL A 431 -6.95 -7.65 -11.44
N ASP A 432 -6.80 -7.72 -12.76
CA ASP A 432 -6.19 -6.67 -13.58
C ASP A 432 -6.87 -5.31 -13.27
N GLU A 433 -6.39 -4.59 -12.27
CA GLU A 433 -6.48 -3.13 -12.21
C GLU A 433 -5.07 -2.56 -12.35
N ASP A 434 -4.51 -2.66 -13.56
CA ASP A 434 -3.23 -2.06 -13.88
C ASP A 434 -3.31 -0.51 -13.80
N TYR A 435 -2.75 0.07 -12.75
CA TYR A 435 -2.43 1.48 -12.69
C TYR A 435 -1.17 1.76 -13.52
N PHE A 436 -1.31 2.07 -14.81
CA PHE A 436 -0.16 2.42 -15.65
C PHE A 436 0.21 3.90 -15.54
N ILE A 437 1.41 4.18 -15.03
CA ILE A 437 2.07 5.49 -15.14
C ILE A 437 3.16 5.40 -16.20
N THR A 438 3.01 6.12 -17.30
CA THR A 438 4.02 6.17 -18.37
C THR A 438 4.02 7.56 -19.02
N ASP A 439 5.18 8.20 -19.14
CA ASP A 439 5.36 9.61 -19.58
C ASP A 439 4.53 10.63 -18.78
N ASN A 440 4.37 10.40 -17.48
CA ASN A 440 3.57 11.24 -16.58
C ASN A 440 2.09 11.32 -16.96
N ILE A 441 1.58 10.36 -17.74
CA ILE A 441 0.14 10.18 -17.92
C ILE A 441 -0.29 8.95 -17.13
N LEU A 442 -1.15 9.17 -16.13
CA LEU A 442 -1.86 8.13 -15.38
C LEU A 442 -3.19 7.87 -16.08
N TYR A 443 -3.55 6.62 -16.34
CA TYR A 443 -4.86 6.28 -16.89
C TYR A 443 -5.37 4.96 -16.31
N TYR A 444 -6.64 4.94 -15.91
CA TYR A 444 -7.25 3.80 -15.21
C TYR A 444 -8.78 3.87 -15.29
N PRO A 445 -9.50 2.76 -15.10
CA PRO A 445 -8.98 1.39 -15.11
C PRO A 445 -8.54 0.99 -16.53
N ASN A 446 -7.61 0.05 -16.64
CA ASN A 446 -7.25 -0.60 -17.89
C ASN A 446 -6.90 -2.07 -17.60
N PRO A 447 -7.77 -3.05 -17.93
CA PRO A 447 -8.89 -2.95 -18.85
C PRO A 447 -10.08 -2.12 -18.35
N VAL A 448 -10.62 -1.27 -19.23
CA VAL A 448 -11.77 -0.41 -18.95
C VAL A 448 -13.09 -1.08 -19.34
N ARG A 449 -14.17 -0.88 -18.56
CA ARG A 449 -15.54 -1.32 -18.92
C ARG A 449 -16.41 -0.17 -19.43
N GLU A 450 -16.51 0.93 -18.70
CA GLU A 450 -17.39 2.04 -19.09
C GLU A 450 -16.64 3.36 -19.11
N THR A 451 -16.06 3.76 -17.97
CA THR A 451 -15.40 5.05 -17.82
C THR A 451 -13.89 4.88 -17.68
N LEU A 452 -13.11 5.65 -18.43
CA LEU A 452 -11.65 5.77 -18.33
C LEU A 452 -11.28 7.14 -17.73
N PHE A 453 -10.46 7.14 -16.70
CA PHE A 453 -9.83 8.32 -16.09
C PHE A 453 -8.43 8.51 -16.65
N ILE A 454 -8.06 9.76 -16.92
CA ILE A 454 -6.76 10.14 -17.46
C ILE A 454 -6.27 11.37 -16.72
N GLN A 455 -5.05 11.35 -16.19
CA GLN A 455 -4.44 12.46 -15.48
C GLN A 455 -3.03 12.73 -16.02
N ASN A 456 -2.72 14.01 -16.22
CA ASN A 456 -1.36 14.47 -16.50
C ASN A 456 -0.61 14.82 -15.21
N LEU A 457 0.28 13.95 -14.80
CA LEU A 457 1.14 14.10 -13.61
C LEU A 457 2.17 15.22 -13.77
N ASP A 458 2.43 15.72 -14.99
CA ASP A 458 3.26 16.93 -15.22
C ASP A 458 2.54 18.24 -14.85
N LYS A 459 1.26 18.17 -14.42
CA LYS A 459 0.37 19.33 -14.20
C LYS A 459 0.16 20.21 -15.45
N ALA A 460 0.60 19.77 -16.62
CA ALA A 460 0.31 20.41 -17.89
C ALA A 460 -1.12 20.07 -18.34
N GLU A 461 -1.87 21.07 -18.79
CA GLU A 461 -3.21 20.84 -19.32
C GLU A 461 -3.16 19.92 -20.55
N LEU A 462 -4.04 18.93 -20.54
CA LEU A 462 -4.33 18.14 -21.72
C LEU A 462 -4.97 19.04 -22.79
N SER A 463 -4.68 18.75 -24.05
CA SER A 463 -5.22 19.45 -25.23
C SER A 463 -6.18 18.54 -26.00
N SER A 464 -5.81 17.28 -26.19
CA SER A 464 -6.73 16.29 -26.77
C SER A 464 -6.43 14.87 -26.32
N ILE A 465 -7.48 14.07 -26.25
CA ILE A 465 -7.42 12.63 -26.01
C ILE A 465 -8.10 11.94 -27.17
N SER A 466 -7.41 10.95 -27.76
CA SER A 466 -7.84 10.21 -28.94
C SER A 466 -7.74 8.71 -28.69
N ILE A 467 -8.63 7.92 -29.29
CA ILE A 467 -8.62 6.46 -29.23
C ILE A 467 -8.68 5.92 -30.65
N TYR A 468 -7.76 5.02 -30.99
CA TYR A 468 -7.64 4.38 -32.29
C TYR A 468 -7.80 2.86 -32.15
N ASN A 469 -8.24 2.19 -33.22
CA ASN A 469 -8.09 0.74 -33.31
C ASN A 469 -6.65 0.35 -33.69
N LEU A 470 -6.35 -0.96 -33.67
CA LEU A 470 -5.03 -1.49 -34.05
C LEU A 470 -4.65 -1.26 -35.53
N ALA A 471 -5.63 -0.96 -36.38
CA ALA A 471 -5.37 -0.55 -37.77
C ALA A 471 -5.02 0.94 -37.90
N GLY A 472 -4.95 1.68 -36.78
CA GLY A 472 -4.65 3.12 -36.75
C GLY A 472 -5.84 4.01 -37.12
N GLN A 473 -7.05 3.47 -37.23
CA GLN A 473 -8.25 4.26 -37.49
C GLN A 473 -8.71 4.94 -36.20
N LEU A 474 -8.93 6.26 -36.27
CA LEU A 474 -9.47 7.04 -35.16
C LEU A 474 -10.92 6.64 -34.90
N LEU A 475 -11.23 6.26 -33.66
CA LEU A 475 -12.57 5.88 -33.23
C LEU A 475 -13.23 6.98 -32.41
N LEU A 476 -12.47 7.61 -31.51
CA LEU A 476 -13.00 8.63 -30.62
C LEU A 476 -11.93 9.69 -30.35
N GLN A 477 -12.33 10.96 -30.31
CA GLN A 477 -11.45 12.07 -29.94
C GLN A 477 -12.24 13.11 -29.18
N ARG A 478 -11.68 13.63 -28.08
CA ARG A 478 -12.16 14.86 -27.47
C ARG A 478 -11.04 15.84 -27.23
N LYS A 479 -11.38 17.12 -27.33
CA LYS A 479 -10.57 18.18 -26.76
C LYS A 479 -10.79 18.23 -25.27
N VAL A 480 -9.71 18.46 -24.55
CA VAL A 480 -9.68 18.61 -23.09
C VAL A 480 -8.94 19.91 -22.81
N GLU A 481 -9.30 20.59 -21.73
CA GLU A 481 -8.60 21.78 -21.22
C GLU A 481 -8.49 21.66 -19.70
N ALA A 482 -7.92 20.54 -19.26
CA ALA A 482 -7.83 20.17 -17.85
C ALA A 482 -6.63 19.24 -17.65
N ILE A 483 -6.14 19.18 -16.42
CA ILE A 483 -5.06 18.26 -16.00
C ILE A 483 -5.61 16.83 -15.89
N ASN A 484 -6.88 16.71 -15.47
CA ASN A 484 -7.60 15.45 -15.31
C ASN A 484 -8.74 15.38 -16.32
N ALA A 485 -9.03 14.19 -16.84
CA ALA A 485 -10.08 13.95 -17.80
C ALA A 485 -10.80 12.63 -17.50
N ARG A 486 -12.11 12.63 -17.76
CA ARG A 486 -12.98 11.46 -17.70
C ARG A 486 -13.54 11.17 -19.09
N PHE A 487 -13.48 9.92 -19.51
CA PHE A 487 -13.91 9.48 -20.85
C PHE A 487 -14.87 8.31 -20.74
N GLU A 488 -16.05 8.45 -21.35
CA GLU A 488 -17.01 7.35 -21.48
C GLU A 488 -16.72 6.55 -22.75
N LEU A 489 -16.49 5.25 -22.58
CA LEU A 489 -16.11 4.29 -23.60
C LEU A 489 -17.12 3.15 -23.75
N GLY A 490 -18.28 3.24 -23.09
CA GLY A 490 -19.32 2.20 -23.12
C GLY A 490 -19.80 1.83 -24.54
N GLU A 491 -19.70 2.75 -25.50
CA GLU A 491 -20.07 2.49 -26.90
C GLU A 491 -18.98 1.76 -27.71
N LEU A 492 -17.75 1.66 -27.20
CA LEU A 492 -16.68 0.90 -27.85
C LEU A 492 -16.85 -0.60 -27.58
N PRO A 493 -16.76 -1.47 -28.61
CA PRO A 493 -16.73 -2.90 -28.41
C PRO A 493 -15.57 -3.36 -27.50
N SER A 494 -15.69 -4.54 -26.92
CA SER A 494 -14.56 -5.17 -26.23
C SER A 494 -13.42 -5.40 -27.24
N GLY A 495 -12.19 -5.04 -26.86
CA GLY A 495 -11.04 -5.09 -27.76
C GLY A 495 -9.83 -4.31 -27.28
N THR A 496 -8.74 -4.38 -28.05
CA THR A 496 -7.53 -3.58 -27.81
C THR A 496 -7.52 -2.36 -28.71
N TYR A 497 -7.17 -1.21 -28.12
CA TYR A 497 -7.14 0.11 -28.72
C TYR A 497 -5.81 0.80 -28.43
N VAL A 498 -5.56 1.90 -29.13
CA VAL A 498 -4.47 2.83 -28.85
C VAL A 498 -5.07 4.12 -28.31
N LEU A 499 -4.80 4.45 -27.06
CA LEU A 499 -5.07 5.75 -26.44
C LEU A 499 -3.93 6.70 -26.81
N THR A 500 -4.23 7.90 -27.28
CA THR A 500 -3.25 8.96 -27.50
C THR A 500 -3.67 10.21 -26.74
N VAL A 501 -2.76 10.79 -25.98
CA VAL A 501 -2.95 12.00 -25.19
C VAL A 501 -1.97 13.05 -25.70
N LEU A 502 -2.47 14.23 -26.02
CA LEU A 502 -1.70 15.41 -26.43
C LEU A 502 -1.88 16.47 -25.34
N ASP A 503 -0.79 17.02 -24.82
CA ASP A 503 -0.83 18.17 -23.91
C ASP A 503 -0.77 19.51 -24.66
N ARG A 504 -0.96 20.62 -23.93
CA ARG A 504 -0.88 21.98 -24.49
C ARG A 504 0.54 22.42 -24.88
N VAL A 505 1.58 21.70 -24.44
CA VAL A 505 2.98 21.98 -24.79
C VAL A 505 3.37 21.26 -26.10
N GLY A 506 2.50 20.39 -26.63
CA GLY A 506 2.69 19.68 -27.88
C GLY A 506 3.25 18.27 -27.71
N LYS A 507 3.38 17.78 -26.46
CA LYS A 507 3.86 16.42 -26.16
C LYS A 507 2.72 15.43 -26.43
N VAL A 508 3.04 14.39 -27.20
CA VAL A 508 2.11 13.31 -27.53
C VAL A 508 2.56 12.04 -26.81
N SER A 509 1.63 11.39 -26.11
CA SER A 509 1.79 10.10 -25.47
C SER A 509 0.80 9.11 -26.08
N SER A 510 1.25 7.90 -26.44
CA SER A 510 0.39 6.86 -27.03
C SER A 510 0.53 5.53 -26.27
N ARG A 511 -0.59 4.87 -25.97
CA ARG A 511 -0.69 3.72 -25.06
C ARG A 511 -1.68 2.68 -25.52
N LYS A 512 -1.48 1.44 -25.07
CA LYS A 512 -2.45 0.36 -25.26
C LYS A 512 -3.59 0.53 -24.25
N LEU A 513 -4.82 0.50 -24.75
CA LEU A 513 -6.05 0.51 -23.95
C LEU A 513 -6.83 -0.78 -24.25
N ILE A 514 -7.29 -1.48 -23.22
CA ILE A 514 -8.06 -2.71 -23.36
C ILE A 514 -9.47 -2.40 -22.88
N LYS A 515 -10.47 -2.53 -23.75
CA LYS A 515 -11.89 -2.45 -23.38
C LYS A 515 -12.40 -3.86 -23.16
N ARG A 516 -13.00 -4.12 -22.00
CA ARG A 516 -13.75 -5.36 -21.74
C ARG A 516 -15.23 -5.18 -21.99
#